data_AF-A0A2K2A255-F1
#
_entry.id   AF-A0A2K2A255-F1
#
_cell.length_a   1.000
_cell.length_b   1.000
_cell.length_c   1.000
_cell.angle_alpha   90.00
_cell.angle_beta   90.00
_cell.angle_gamma   90.00
#
_symmetry.space_group_name_H-M   'P 1'
#
loop_
_entity.id
_entity.type
_entity.pdbx_description
1 polymer ?
#
loop_
_entity_poly.entity_id
_entity_poly.type
_entity_poly.pdbx_seq_one_letter_code
_entity_poly.pdbx_strand_id
1 'polypeptide(L)'
;MSHMLLEILAEEALKGNKPSSTFRAESFVKVATEISQKFNVQCEPKHVDNHLKTVKKEWGIITKLKNKSGFGWDDCLKMITVSKDVYDEEVKAHPNHNKYLNKKLDMYEAMTIVVGKDMATGNYAKSYADVNLEENTEEQSISIENEGEYEETSKGKETSSSSTQKRQHRKRNRMYEDDGVEKLSKQIGDVALAIQSLSKNQLDVNALYAEVMKIEGFDEITLGEAFDHLVQNEMLAKAFMAKNANLRKIWVQNFVNQHYYRPVC
;
A
#
# COMPACT_ATOMS: atom_id res chain seq x y z
N MET A 1 15.61 -8.27 15.87
CA MET A 1 15.18 -9.50 15.16
C MET A 1 13.90 -9.29 14.35
N SER A 2 12.80 -8.81 14.94
CA SER A 2 11.51 -8.57 14.24
C SER A 2 11.58 -7.57 13.07
N HIS A 3 12.23 -6.41 13.25
CA HIS A 3 12.42 -5.41 12.18
C HIS A 3 13.09 -6.01 10.94
N MET A 4 14.23 -6.68 11.13
CA MET A 4 14.95 -7.30 10.02
C MET A 4 14.18 -8.45 9.36
N LEU A 5 13.37 -9.20 10.12
CA LEU A 5 12.55 -10.24 9.53
C LEU A 5 11.56 -9.65 8.51
N LEU A 6 10.93 -8.54 8.86
CA LEU A 6 9.99 -7.86 8.00
C LEU A 6 10.69 -7.18 6.80
N GLU A 7 11.90 -6.67 6.99
CA GLU A 7 12.73 -6.09 5.92
C GLU A 7 13.12 -7.14 4.86
N ILE A 8 13.61 -8.31 5.30
CA ILE A 8 13.95 -9.41 4.38
C ILE A 8 12.69 -9.92 3.65
N LEU A 9 11.53 -9.99 4.35
CA LEU A 9 10.26 -10.32 3.70
C LEU A 9 9.84 -9.27 2.65
N ALA A 10 10.12 -7.99 2.90
CA ALA A 10 9.85 -6.94 1.93
C ALA A 10 10.71 -7.12 0.67
N GLU A 11 12.00 -7.44 0.83
CA GLU A 11 12.86 -7.77 -0.30
C GLU A 11 12.36 -8.99 -1.10
N GLU A 12 11.96 -10.06 -0.41
CA GLU A 12 11.42 -11.25 -1.05
C GLU A 12 10.13 -10.95 -1.83
N ALA A 13 9.27 -10.06 -1.31
CA ALA A 13 8.10 -9.58 -2.01
C ALA A 13 8.47 -8.77 -3.27
N LEU A 14 9.47 -7.89 -3.17
CA LEU A 14 9.97 -7.09 -4.30
C LEU A 14 10.63 -7.96 -5.38
N LYS A 15 11.26 -9.08 -5.00
CA LYS A 15 11.83 -10.08 -5.92
C LYS A 15 10.74 -10.92 -6.62
N GLY A 16 9.46 -10.72 -6.31
CA GLY A 16 8.35 -11.44 -6.93
C GLY A 16 8.04 -12.80 -6.29
N ASN A 17 8.64 -13.11 -5.15
CA ASN A 17 8.40 -14.38 -4.44
C ASN A 17 7.08 -14.40 -3.66
N LYS A 18 6.25 -13.38 -3.86
CA LYS A 18 4.88 -13.25 -3.41
C LYS A 18 3.96 -12.93 -4.59
N PRO A 19 3.65 -13.91 -5.45
CA PRO A 19 2.83 -13.70 -6.66
C PRO A 19 1.35 -13.43 -6.35
N SER A 20 0.90 -13.72 -5.12
CA SER A 20 -0.47 -13.49 -4.64
C SER A 20 -0.45 -12.89 -3.23
N SER A 21 -1.46 -13.17 -2.40
CA SER A 21 -1.50 -12.76 -0.99
C SER A 21 -0.57 -13.55 -0.07
N THR A 22 0.15 -14.54 -0.61
CA THR A 22 0.95 -15.49 0.19
C THR A 22 2.35 -15.64 -0.40
N PHE A 23 3.36 -15.67 0.47
CA PHE A 23 4.74 -15.94 0.11
C PHE A 23 4.93 -17.41 -0.29
N ARG A 24 5.91 -17.68 -1.17
CA ARG A 24 6.37 -19.04 -1.46
C ARG A 24 7.01 -19.66 -0.21
N ALA A 25 6.88 -20.97 -0.05
CA ALA A 25 7.48 -21.72 1.06
C ALA A 25 9.01 -21.49 1.14
N GLU A 26 9.67 -21.42 -0.01
CA GLU A 26 11.11 -21.14 -0.14
C GLU A 26 11.50 -19.78 0.47
N SER A 27 10.66 -18.76 0.39
CA SER A 27 10.92 -17.46 1.00
C SER A 27 10.95 -17.55 2.53
N PHE A 28 10.06 -18.34 3.14
CA PHE A 28 10.09 -18.54 4.60
C PHE A 28 11.36 -19.26 5.04
N VAL A 29 11.82 -20.26 4.27
CA VAL A 29 13.09 -20.95 4.52
C VAL A 29 14.26 -19.98 4.41
N LYS A 30 14.31 -19.19 3.34
CA LYS A 30 15.39 -18.24 3.11
C LYS A 30 15.47 -17.17 4.19
N VAL A 31 14.35 -16.55 4.56
CA VAL A 31 14.28 -15.56 5.65
C VAL A 31 14.76 -16.18 6.97
N ALA A 32 14.30 -17.41 7.26
CA ALA A 32 14.69 -18.13 8.47
C ALA A 32 16.20 -18.43 8.50
N THR A 33 16.78 -18.85 7.37
CA THR A 33 18.22 -19.07 7.22
C THR A 33 19.03 -17.79 7.39
N GLU A 34 18.64 -16.71 6.72
CA GLU A 34 19.34 -15.41 6.81
C GLU A 34 19.33 -14.85 8.24
N ILE A 35 18.19 -14.94 8.94
CA ILE A 35 18.10 -14.53 10.36
C ILE A 35 18.98 -15.40 11.23
N SER A 36 18.94 -16.72 11.03
CA SER A 36 19.73 -17.66 11.81
C SER A 36 21.23 -17.38 11.67
N GLN A 37 21.69 -17.10 10.45
CA GLN A 37 23.08 -16.74 10.15
C GLN A 37 23.45 -15.38 10.77
N LYS A 38 22.60 -14.37 10.62
CA LYS A 38 22.92 -12.99 11.00
C LYS A 38 22.97 -12.78 12.51
N PHE A 39 22.15 -13.51 13.27
CA PHE A 39 22.09 -13.40 14.73
C PHE A 39 22.66 -14.60 15.47
N ASN A 40 23.12 -15.63 14.76
CA ASN A 40 23.58 -16.89 15.33
C ASN A 40 22.52 -17.54 16.25
N VAL A 41 21.26 -17.54 15.80
CA VAL A 41 20.10 -18.09 16.52
C VAL A 41 19.43 -19.19 15.70
N GLN A 42 18.65 -20.06 16.35
CA GLN A 42 17.81 -21.02 15.65
C GLN A 42 16.50 -20.34 15.24
N CYS A 43 16.38 -19.95 13.98
CA CYS A 43 15.14 -19.46 13.39
C CYS A 43 14.64 -20.47 12.34
N GLU A 44 13.52 -21.10 12.62
CA GLU A 44 12.76 -21.92 11.67
C GLU A 44 11.70 -21.13 10.88
N PRO A 45 11.28 -21.62 9.69
CA PRO A 45 10.22 -21.03 8.88
C PRO A 45 8.90 -20.76 9.64
N LYS A 46 8.56 -21.61 10.61
CA LYS A 46 7.37 -21.46 11.46
C LYS A 46 7.39 -20.16 12.28
N HIS A 47 8.58 -19.69 12.69
CA HIS A 47 8.71 -18.43 13.41
C HIS A 47 8.44 -17.24 12.50
N VAL A 48 8.88 -17.33 11.23
CA VAL A 48 8.62 -16.32 10.20
C VAL A 48 7.12 -16.23 9.89
N ASP A 49 6.44 -17.37 9.73
CA ASP A 49 4.98 -17.41 9.53
C ASP A 49 4.22 -16.80 10.73
N ASN A 50 4.57 -17.19 11.95
CA ASN A 50 3.96 -16.62 13.15
C ASN A 50 4.20 -15.12 13.27
N HIS A 51 5.40 -14.65 12.92
CA HIS A 51 5.69 -13.23 12.90
C HIS A 51 4.85 -12.49 11.85
N LEU A 52 4.72 -13.05 10.65
CA LEU A 52 3.89 -12.49 9.59
C LEU A 52 2.41 -12.39 10.00
N LYS A 53 1.88 -13.37 10.74
CA LYS A 53 0.52 -13.29 11.31
C LYS A 53 0.37 -12.10 12.27
N THR A 54 1.38 -11.86 13.11
CA THR A 54 1.39 -10.68 13.99
C THR A 54 1.41 -9.40 13.17
N VAL A 55 2.31 -9.29 12.19
CA VAL A 55 2.41 -8.12 11.30
C VAL A 55 1.08 -7.84 10.60
N LYS A 56 0.37 -8.86 10.10
CA LYS A 56 -0.97 -8.70 9.49
C LYS A 56 -1.99 -8.13 10.48
N LYS A 57 -2.00 -8.60 11.73
CA LYS A 57 -2.89 -8.06 12.79
C LYS A 57 -2.57 -6.60 13.09
N GLU A 58 -1.29 -6.28 13.27
CA GLU A 58 -0.84 -4.92 13.55
C GLU A 58 -1.16 -3.96 12.40
N TRP A 59 -0.94 -4.40 11.15
CA TRP A 59 -1.30 -3.63 9.96
C TRP A 59 -2.80 -3.35 9.87
N GLY A 60 -3.63 -4.33 10.23
CA GLY A 60 -5.07 -4.15 10.34
C GLY A 60 -5.45 -3.07 11.36
N ILE A 61 -4.80 -3.04 12.53
CA ILE A 61 -5.02 -2.00 13.55
C ILE A 61 -4.59 -0.63 13.02
N ILE A 62 -3.38 -0.52 12.46
CA ILE A 62 -2.84 0.73 11.90
C ILE A 62 -3.77 1.29 10.82
N THR A 63 -4.24 0.43 9.92
CA THR A 63 -5.14 0.82 8.83
C THR A 63 -6.49 1.30 9.36
N LYS A 64 -7.05 0.62 10.36
CA LYS A 64 -8.29 1.04 11.03
C LYS A 64 -8.14 2.39 11.70
N LEU A 65 -7.09 2.57 12.49
CA LEU A 65 -6.83 3.83 13.22
C LEU A 65 -6.57 5.00 12.27
N LYS A 66 -5.77 4.78 11.23
CA LYS A 66 -5.48 5.80 10.21
C LYS A 66 -6.74 6.29 9.48
N ASN A 67 -7.71 5.40 9.26
CA ASN A 67 -8.96 5.72 8.56
C ASN A 67 -10.11 6.08 9.52
N LYS A 68 -9.87 6.14 10.83
CA LYS A 68 -10.88 6.45 11.84
C LYS A 68 -11.18 7.95 11.85
N SER A 69 -12.45 8.33 11.93
CA SER A 69 -12.84 9.74 12.03
C SER A 69 -12.24 10.38 13.29
N GLY A 70 -11.70 11.59 13.16
CA GLY A 70 -11.01 12.30 14.25
C GLY A 70 -9.51 11.98 14.36
N PHE A 71 -8.98 11.10 13.51
CA PHE A 71 -7.56 10.75 13.45
C PHE A 71 -6.94 11.38 12.21
N GLY A 72 -5.71 11.86 12.35
CA GLY A 72 -4.89 12.39 11.26
C GLY A 72 -3.76 11.43 10.87
N TRP A 73 -3.09 11.76 9.76
CA TRP A 73 -1.92 11.04 9.27
C TRP A 73 -0.81 12.04 8.94
N ASP A 74 0.35 11.86 9.56
CA ASP A 74 1.60 12.53 9.20
C ASP A 74 2.39 11.61 8.29
N ASP A 75 2.49 11.98 7.01
CA ASP A 75 3.18 11.16 6.01
C ASP A 75 4.70 11.27 6.09
N CYS A 76 5.24 12.36 6.64
CA CYS A 76 6.69 12.55 6.80
C CYS A 76 7.21 11.65 7.93
N LEU A 77 6.47 11.59 9.04
CA LEU A 77 6.84 10.78 10.19
C LEU A 77 6.21 9.38 10.16
N LYS A 78 5.40 9.06 9.14
CA LYS A 78 4.59 7.83 9.07
C LYS A 78 3.89 7.57 10.42
N MET A 79 3.12 8.54 10.87
CA MET A 79 2.57 8.59 12.23
C MET A 79 1.08 8.89 12.20
N ILE A 80 0.31 8.17 13.02
CA ILE A 80 -1.09 8.48 13.25
C ILE A 80 -1.17 9.61 14.27
N THR A 81 -1.77 10.74 13.89
CA THR A 81 -1.86 11.93 14.74
C THR A 81 -3.24 12.02 15.38
N VAL A 82 -3.28 12.28 16.69
CA VAL A 82 -4.52 12.34 17.46
C VAL A 82 -4.43 13.46 18.50
N SER A 83 -5.51 14.22 18.68
CA SER A 83 -5.60 15.20 19.76
C SER A 83 -5.57 14.53 21.12
N LYS A 84 -5.17 15.26 22.16
CA LYS A 84 -5.00 14.71 23.51
C LYS A 84 -6.29 14.06 24.04
N ASP A 85 -7.42 14.73 23.85
CA ASP A 85 -8.72 14.27 24.37
C ASP A 85 -9.14 12.94 23.71
N VAL A 86 -8.99 12.84 22.38
CA VAL A 86 -9.32 11.61 21.63
C VAL A 86 -8.31 10.49 21.92
N TYR A 87 -7.04 10.83 22.17
CA TYR A 87 -6.01 9.86 22.53
C TYR A 87 -6.35 9.16 23.86
N ASP A 88 -6.71 9.94 24.89
CA ASP A 88 -7.03 9.39 26.22
C ASP A 88 -8.26 8.47 26.17
N GLU A 89 -9.28 8.85 25.40
CA GLU A 89 -10.47 8.01 25.15
C GLU A 89 -10.12 6.70 24.43
N GLU A 90 -9.32 6.79 23.34
CA GLU A 90 -8.93 5.63 22.54
C GLU A 90 -8.08 4.64 23.33
N VAL A 91 -7.09 5.13 24.08
CA VAL A 91 -6.20 4.28 24.88
C VAL A 91 -6.95 3.67 26.07
N LYS A 92 -7.93 4.38 26.64
CA LYS A 92 -8.79 3.83 27.69
C LYS A 92 -9.66 2.68 27.18
N ALA A 93 -10.24 2.81 25.98
CA ALA A 93 -11.03 1.75 25.36
C ALA A 93 -10.16 0.60 24.83
N HIS A 94 -8.99 0.92 24.29
CA HIS A 94 -8.08 -0.02 23.63
C HIS A 94 -6.61 0.24 24.02
N PRO A 95 -6.15 -0.26 25.18
CA PRO A 95 -4.80 0.00 25.68
C PRO A 95 -3.67 -0.37 24.70
N ASN A 96 -3.92 -1.40 23.87
CA ASN A 96 -2.99 -1.88 22.87
C ASN A 96 -2.78 -0.90 21.69
N HIS A 97 -3.62 0.13 21.53
CA HIS A 97 -3.49 1.12 20.47
C HIS A 97 -2.43 2.19 20.79
N ASN A 98 -2.08 2.38 22.06
CA ASN A 98 -1.09 3.37 22.51
C ASN A 98 0.25 3.27 21.74
N LYS A 99 0.67 2.07 21.35
CA LYS A 99 1.94 1.89 20.60
C LYS A 99 1.91 2.45 19.17
N TYR A 100 0.73 2.78 18.63
CA TYR A 100 0.58 3.28 17.25
C TYR A 100 0.19 4.76 17.17
N LEU A 101 -0.30 5.36 18.25
CA LEU A 101 -0.79 6.74 18.26
C LEU A 101 0.31 7.71 18.65
N ASN A 102 0.43 8.83 17.93
CA ASN A 102 1.40 9.89 18.16
C ASN A 102 2.85 9.36 18.27
N LYS A 103 3.14 8.27 17.58
CA LYS A 103 4.45 7.60 17.52
C LYS A 103 4.79 7.30 16.08
N LYS A 104 6.07 7.46 15.74
CA LYS A 104 6.63 7.10 14.44
C LYS A 104 6.49 5.59 14.22
N LEU A 105 5.97 5.20 13.06
CA LEU A 105 5.88 3.81 12.64
C LEU A 105 7.04 3.48 11.69
N ASP A 106 8.22 3.21 12.26
CA ASP A 106 9.45 2.97 11.47
C ASP A 106 9.31 1.86 10.42
N MET A 107 8.45 0.87 10.66
CA MET A 107 8.23 -0.27 9.75
C MET A 107 7.06 -0.11 8.79
N TYR A 108 6.40 1.04 8.75
CA TYR A 108 5.18 1.24 7.99
C TYR A 108 5.34 0.90 6.50
N GLU A 109 6.45 1.32 5.88
CA GLU A 109 6.71 1.07 4.47
C GLU A 109 6.92 -0.42 4.18
N ALA A 110 7.75 -1.10 4.99
CA ALA A 110 7.96 -2.53 4.88
C ALA A 110 6.65 -3.31 5.10
N MET A 111 5.82 -2.94 6.07
CA MET A 111 4.49 -3.53 6.26
C MET A 111 3.61 -3.31 5.03
N THR A 112 3.63 -2.11 4.44
CA THR A 112 2.86 -1.79 3.23
C THR A 112 3.25 -2.70 2.07
N ILE A 113 4.55 -2.94 1.87
CA ILE A 113 5.05 -3.84 0.81
C ILE A 113 4.63 -5.28 1.06
N VAL A 114 4.77 -5.76 2.30
CA VAL A 114 4.60 -7.17 2.65
C VAL A 114 3.12 -7.57 2.73
N VAL A 115 2.28 -6.74 3.36
CA VAL A 115 0.88 -7.07 3.66
C VAL A 115 -0.14 -6.05 3.12
N GLY A 116 0.29 -4.89 2.64
CA GLY A 116 -0.61 -3.81 2.23
C GLY A 116 -1.57 -4.18 1.10
N LYS A 117 -1.15 -5.04 0.18
CA LYS A 117 -1.98 -5.53 -0.94
C LYS A 117 -2.92 -6.70 -0.57
N ASP A 118 -2.76 -7.27 0.62
CA ASP A 118 -3.41 -8.54 1.00
C ASP A 118 -4.69 -8.37 1.80
N MET A 119 -4.95 -7.16 2.29
CA MET A 119 -6.11 -6.87 3.10
C MET A 119 -7.16 -6.15 2.27
N ALA A 120 -8.33 -6.78 2.11
CA ALA A 120 -9.49 -6.14 1.52
C ALA A 120 -9.89 -4.94 2.38
N THR A 121 -9.74 -3.74 1.83
CA THR A 121 -9.97 -2.44 2.49
C THR A 121 -11.47 -2.09 2.62
N GLY A 122 -12.33 -3.08 2.83
CA GLY A 122 -13.79 -2.89 2.88
C GLY A 122 -14.35 -3.07 4.28
N ASN A 123 -15.32 -2.22 4.66
CA ASN A 123 -16.13 -2.31 5.88
C ASN A 123 -16.90 -3.64 6.07
N TYR A 124 -16.75 -4.62 5.17
CA TYR A 124 -17.44 -5.91 5.18
C TYR A 124 -16.54 -7.11 5.52
N ALA A 125 -15.26 -6.90 5.83
CA ALA A 125 -14.37 -7.98 6.27
C ALA A 125 -14.66 -8.34 7.74
N LYS A 126 -15.67 -9.19 7.99
CA LYS A 126 -15.85 -9.86 9.28
C LYS A 126 -14.69 -10.85 9.48
N SER A 127 -13.90 -10.61 10.52
CA SER A 127 -12.95 -11.60 11.06
C SER A 127 -13.74 -12.63 11.86
N TYR A 128 -13.37 -13.91 11.75
CA TYR A 128 -13.99 -15.03 12.47
C TYR A 128 -13.88 -14.93 14.01
N ALA A 129 -13.19 -13.91 14.53
CA ALA A 129 -12.94 -13.72 15.96
C ALA A 129 -13.99 -12.83 16.68
N ASP A 130 -14.91 -12.18 15.96
CA ASP A 130 -15.91 -11.28 16.54
C ASP A 130 -17.32 -11.92 16.61
N VAL A 131 -17.40 -13.17 17.05
CA VAL A 131 -18.67 -13.75 17.52
C VAL A 131 -18.63 -13.75 19.05
N ASN A 132 -18.87 -12.58 19.63
CA ASN A 132 -19.30 -12.52 21.02
C ASN A 132 -20.73 -13.05 21.05
N LEU A 133 -20.92 -14.17 21.75
CA LEU A 133 -22.20 -14.83 21.95
C LEU A 133 -23.01 -14.01 22.95
N GLU A 134 -23.74 -12.99 22.47
CA GLU A 134 -24.93 -12.52 23.14
C GLU A 134 -26.16 -12.81 22.27
N GLU A 135 -27.01 -13.60 22.90
CA GLU A 135 -28.28 -14.14 22.47
C GLU A 135 -29.30 -13.00 22.34
N ASN A 136 -29.88 -12.83 21.14
CA ASN A 136 -31.29 -12.50 21.00
C ASN A 136 -31.78 -12.77 19.58
N THR A 137 -32.52 -13.86 19.50
CA THR A 137 -33.71 -14.16 18.69
C THR A 137 -34.19 -13.02 17.78
N GLU A 138 -34.25 -13.29 16.48
CA GLU A 138 -35.52 -13.31 15.74
C GLU A 138 -35.29 -13.95 14.37
N GLU A 139 -35.96 -15.09 14.20
CA GLU A 139 -36.01 -15.91 13.01
C GLU A 139 -36.77 -15.18 11.89
N GLN A 140 -36.23 -15.13 10.68
CA GLN A 140 -37.05 -15.25 9.48
C GLN A 140 -36.36 -16.16 8.46
N SER A 141 -36.89 -17.39 8.44
CA SER A 141 -36.69 -18.44 7.46
C SER A 141 -37.00 -17.99 6.04
N ILE A 142 -36.22 -18.47 5.06
CA ILE A 142 -36.79 -19.13 3.89
C ILE A 142 -35.79 -20.19 3.41
N SER A 143 -36.25 -21.43 3.52
CA SER A 143 -35.63 -22.67 3.05
C SER A 143 -35.83 -22.80 1.54
N ILE A 144 -34.81 -23.25 0.81
CA ILE A 144 -35.00 -24.21 -0.29
C ILE A 144 -33.82 -25.19 -0.28
N GLU A 145 -34.15 -26.42 0.09
CA GLU A 145 -33.35 -27.63 0.01
C GLU A 145 -33.03 -27.97 -1.46
N ASN A 146 -31.88 -28.61 -1.71
CA ASN A 146 -31.86 -30.00 -2.15
C ASN A 146 -30.44 -30.43 -2.56
N GLU A 147 -29.79 -31.12 -1.63
CA GLU A 147 -29.10 -32.41 -1.76
C GLU A 147 -28.36 -32.78 -3.08
N GLY A 148 -27.11 -33.24 -2.93
CA GLY A 148 -26.37 -33.93 -3.97
C GLY A 148 -24.89 -34.19 -3.63
N GLU A 149 -24.66 -35.13 -2.72
CA GLU A 149 -23.38 -35.70 -2.25
C GLU A 149 -22.53 -36.41 -3.35
N TYR A 150 -21.20 -36.43 -3.08
CA TYR A 150 -20.08 -37.35 -3.45
C TYR A 150 -20.19 -38.30 -4.69
N GLU A 151 -19.14 -38.80 -5.35
CA GLU A 151 -17.85 -39.30 -4.89
C GLU A 151 -16.81 -39.34 -6.04
N GLU A 152 -15.57 -39.45 -5.59
CA GLU A 152 -14.34 -40.01 -6.15
C GLU A 152 -14.46 -41.12 -7.24
N THR A 153 -13.57 -41.11 -8.25
CA THR A 153 -12.61 -42.21 -8.58
C THR A 153 -11.92 -42.07 -9.96
N SER A 154 -10.58 -42.19 -9.90
CA SER A 154 -9.70 -43.08 -10.70
C SER A 154 -9.67 -43.07 -12.25
N LYS A 155 -8.55 -42.52 -12.77
CA LYS A 155 -7.52 -43.18 -13.62
C LYS A 155 -7.94 -43.96 -14.88
N GLY A 156 -7.50 -43.47 -16.06
CA GLY A 156 -6.92 -44.34 -17.09
C GLY A 156 -7.21 -44.06 -18.58
N LYS A 157 -6.10 -43.76 -19.29
CA LYS A 157 -5.72 -44.24 -20.64
C LYS A 157 -6.26 -43.56 -21.91
N GLU A 158 -5.29 -43.07 -22.68
CA GLU A 158 -5.35 -42.67 -24.09
C GLU A 158 -5.65 -43.87 -25.01
N THR A 159 -6.38 -43.63 -26.11
CA THR A 159 -5.95 -43.93 -27.50
C THR A 159 -6.94 -43.38 -28.53
N SER A 160 -6.39 -42.99 -29.66
CA SER A 160 -7.01 -42.37 -30.84
C SER A 160 -7.84 -43.35 -31.69
N SER A 161 -8.93 -42.88 -32.31
CA SER A 161 -9.12 -42.79 -33.79
C SER A 161 -10.60 -42.86 -34.28
N SER A 162 -10.97 -41.80 -35.01
CA SER A 162 -11.91 -41.64 -36.15
C SER A 162 -13.10 -42.59 -36.38
N SER A 163 -14.34 -42.04 -36.39
CA SER A 163 -15.14 -41.88 -37.63
C SER A 163 -16.54 -41.25 -37.41
N THR A 164 -16.73 -40.11 -38.10
CA THR A 164 -17.97 -39.55 -38.68
C THR A 164 -19.34 -39.71 -37.98
N GLN A 165 -19.84 -38.62 -37.38
CA GLN A 165 -21.21 -38.13 -37.59
C GLN A 165 -21.24 -36.60 -37.64
N LYS A 166 -21.71 -36.06 -38.78
CA LYS A 166 -21.86 -34.62 -39.07
C LYS A 166 -22.83 -33.98 -38.08
N ARG A 167 -22.34 -33.07 -37.22
CA ARG A 167 -23.18 -32.09 -36.51
C ARG A 167 -23.12 -30.75 -37.25
N GLN A 168 -24.26 -30.35 -37.79
CA GLN A 168 -24.43 -29.07 -38.47
C GLN A 168 -24.21 -27.92 -37.46
N HIS A 169 -23.11 -27.17 -37.61
CA HIS A 169 -22.98 -25.88 -36.94
C HIS A 169 -23.86 -24.86 -37.64
N ARG A 170 -24.96 -24.47 -36.99
CA ARG A 170 -25.74 -23.29 -37.35
C ARG A 170 -24.84 -22.07 -37.17
N LYS A 171 -24.34 -21.50 -38.28
CA LYS A 171 -23.67 -20.19 -38.31
C LYS A 171 -24.64 -19.15 -37.73
N ARG A 172 -24.36 -18.70 -36.50
CA ARG A 172 -25.00 -17.50 -35.94
C ARG A 172 -24.28 -16.32 -36.58
N ASN A 173 -24.91 -15.73 -37.60
CA ASN A 173 -24.45 -14.49 -38.21
C ASN A 173 -24.55 -13.40 -37.15
N ARG A 174 -23.43 -13.06 -36.48
CA ARG A 174 -23.34 -11.85 -35.64
C ARG A 174 -23.02 -10.71 -36.59
N MET A 175 -24.01 -9.86 -36.85
CA MET A 175 -23.77 -8.54 -37.40
C MET A 175 -22.79 -7.83 -36.47
N TYR A 176 -21.72 -7.27 -37.03
CA TYR A 176 -20.81 -6.41 -36.31
C TYR A 176 -21.55 -5.09 -36.06
N GLU A 177 -22.00 -4.87 -34.83
CA GLU A 177 -22.37 -3.52 -34.40
C GLU A 177 -21.08 -2.77 -34.09
N ASP A 178 -20.74 -1.85 -34.99
CA ASP A 178 -19.60 -0.92 -35.00
C ASP A 178 -19.49 -0.06 -33.73
N ASP A 179 -20.60 0.06 -32.97
CA ASP A 179 -20.70 0.80 -31.70
C ASP A 179 -19.67 0.34 -30.66
N GLY A 180 -19.31 -0.95 -30.63
CA GLY A 180 -18.34 -1.49 -29.70
C GLY A 180 -16.92 -0.97 -29.92
N VAL A 181 -16.53 -0.72 -31.17
CA VAL A 181 -15.19 -0.25 -31.53
C VAL A 181 -15.07 1.26 -31.30
N GLU A 182 -16.11 2.02 -31.61
CA GLU A 182 -16.14 3.47 -31.35
C GLU A 182 -16.17 3.80 -29.85
N LYS A 183 -16.90 3.00 -29.06
CA LYS A 183 -16.91 3.15 -27.60
C LYS A 183 -15.55 2.81 -26.99
N LEU A 184 -14.89 1.77 -27.50
CA LEU A 184 -13.55 1.38 -27.07
C LEU A 184 -12.51 2.44 -27.44
N SER A 185 -12.59 3.04 -28.62
CA SER A 185 -11.65 4.09 -29.05
C SER A 185 -11.73 5.35 -28.18
N LYS A 186 -12.96 5.76 -27.79
CA LYS A 186 -13.18 6.86 -26.84
C LYS A 186 -12.58 6.54 -25.46
N GLN A 187 -12.84 5.34 -24.94
CA GLN A 187 -12.29 4.91 -23.65
C GLN A 187 -10.75 4.86 -23.65
N ILE A 188 -10.13 4.37 -24.73
CA ILE A 188 -8.67 4.36 -24.88
C ILE A 188 -8.13 5.81 -24.97
N GLY A 189 -8.83 6.70 -25.67
CA GLY A 189 -8.50 8.13 -25.73
C GLY A 189 -8.52 8.77 -24.34
N ASP A 190 -9.56 8.51 -23.55
CA ASP A 190 -9.69 9.03 -22.18
C ASP A 190 -8.55 8.53 -21.27
N VAL A 191 -8.20 7.25 -21.38
CA VAL A 191 -7.06 6.66 -20.66
C VAL A 191 -5.74 7.30 -21.09
N ALA A 192 -5.54 7.53 -22.39
CA ALA A 192 -4.33 8.19 -22.89
C ALA A 192 -4.21 9.64 -22.39
N LEU A 193 -5.32 10.38 -22.35
CA LEU A 193 -5.37 11.75 -21.80
C LEU A 193 -5.09 11.77 -20.30
N ALA A 194 -5.61 10.80 -19.54
CA ALA A 194 -5.32 10.66 -18.13
C ALA A 194 -3.84 10.32 -17.86
N ILE A 195 -3.22 9.46 -18.68
CA ILE A 195 -1.79 9.15 -18.56
C ILE A 195 -0.93 10.38 -18.90
N GLN A 196 -1.31 11.15 -19.93
CA GLN A 196 -0.61 12.40 -20.27
C GLN A 196 -0.76 13.50 -19.21
N SER A 197 -1.90 13.59 -18.53
CA SER A 197 -2.06 14.55 -17.43
C SER A 197 -1.23 14.15 -16.20
N LEU A 198 -1.10 12.85 -15.93
CA LEU A 198 -0.22 12.33 -14.89
C LEU A 198 1.26 12.58 -15.19
N SER A 199 1.69 12.51 -16.46
CA SER A 199 3.08 12.81 -16.83
C SER A 199 3.40 14.30 -16.78
N LYS A 200 2.47 15.17 -17.18
CA LYS A 200 2.64 16.65 -17.11
C LYS A 200 2.70 17.19 -15.68
N ASN A 201 2.19 16.46 -14.71
CA ASN A 201 2.18 16.87 -13.30
C ASN A 201 3.41 16.42 -12.52
N GLN A 202 4.40 15.79 -13.15
CA GLN A 202 5.64 15.40 -12.47
C GLN A 202 6.55 16.62 -12.29
N LEU A 203 7.14 16.74 -11.11
CA LEU A 203 8.14 17.75 -10.81
C LEU A 203 9.41 17.48 -11.63
N ASP A 204 9.80 18.42 -12.49
CA ASP A 204 11.12 18.38 -13.13
C ASP A 204 12.19 18.84 -12.12
N VAL A 205 12.85 17.86 -11.51
CA VAL A 205 13.90 18.06 -10.50
C VAL A 205 15.11 18.81 -11.09
N ASN A 206 15.44 18.58 -12.36
CA ASN A 206 16.59 19.25 -13.00
C ASN A 206 16.27 20.73 -13.25
N ALA A 207 15.06 21.02 -13.72
CA ALA A 207 14.58 22.40 -13.87
C ALA A 207 14.52 23.12 -12.52
N LEU A 208 14.04 22.44 -11.46
CA LEU A 208 14.04 22.98 -10.11
C LEU A 208 15.45 23.32 -9.63
N TYR A 209 16.40 22.40 -9.78
CA TYR A 209 17.80 22.61 -9.40
C TYR A 209 18.37 23.85 -10.09
N ALA A 210 18.19 23.95 -11.41
CA ALA A 210 18.66 25.08 -12.18
C ALA A 210 18.05 26.41 -11.71
N GLU A 211 16.77 26.44 -11.33
CA GLU A 211 16.12 27.66 -10.83
C GLU A 211 16.54 28.03 -9.40
N VAL A 212 16.82 27.05 -8.54
CA VAL A 212 17.34 27.32 -7.18
C VAL A 212 18.77 27.88 -7.26
N MET A 213 19.62 27.30 -8.10
CA MET A 213 21.01 27.74 -8.25
C MET A 213 21.17 29.11 -8.94
N LYS A 214 20.13 29.62 -9.60
CA LYS A 214 20.11 30.98 -10.15
C LYS A 214 19.90 32.07 -9.09
N ILE A 215 19.55 31.73 -7.85
CA ILE A 215 19.23 32.72 -6.83
C ILE A 215 20.51 33.33 -6.27
N GLU A 216 20.74 34.59 -6.62
CA GLU A 216 21.88 35.35 -6.12
C GLU A 216 21.69 35.83 -4.67
N GLY A 217 22.77 35.80 -3.90
CA GLY A 217 22.85 36.32 -2.53
C GLY A 217 22.83 35.26 -1.42
N PHE A 218 22.91 33.98 -1.78
CA PHE A 218 23.09 32.86 -0.86
C PHE A 218 24.28 32.02 -1.31
N ASP A 219 24.95 31.35 -0.38
CA ASP A 219 26.01 30.39 -0.68
C ASP A 219 25.44 29.08 -1.24
N GLU A 220 26.27 28.34 -1.98
CA GLU A 220 25.87 27.12 -2.67
C GLU A 220 25.41 26.01 -1.72
N ILE A 221 25.93 25.98 -0.49
CA ILE A 221 25.53 25.00 0.53
C ILE A 221 24.09 25.28 0.97
N THR A 222 23.80 26.54 1.32
CA THR A 222 22.45 26.98 1.67
C THR A 222 21.43 26.72 0.54
N LEU A 223 21.81 27.00 -0.71
CA LEU A 223 20.96 26.72 -1.87
C LEU A 223 20.76 25.21 -2.07
N GLY A 224 21.79 24.40 -1.82
CA GLY A 224 21.71 22.94 -1.84
C GLY A 224 20.71 22.40 -0.81
N GLU A 225 20.77 22.87 0.44
CA GLU A 225 19.82 22.46 1.47
C GLU A 225 18.38 22.91 1.17
N ALA A 226 18.22 24.12 0.64
CA ALA A 226 16.92 24.62 0.20
C ALA A 226 16.34 23.74 -0.92
N PHE A 227 17.19 23.33 -1.88
CA PHE A 227 16.83 22.41 -2.94
C PHE A 227 16.44 21.03 -2.38
N ASP A 228 17.22 20.44 -1.48
CA ASP A 228 16.90 19.15 -0.87
C ASP A 228 15.56 19.19 -0.14
N HIS A 229 15.28 20.27 0.58
CA HIS A 229 13.99 20.50 1.24
C HIS A 229 12.83 20.64 0.24
N LEU A 230 13.04 21.33 -0.88
CA LEU A 230 12.06 21.43 -1.97
C LEU A 230 11.78 20.04 -2.57
N VAL A 231 12.81 19.23 -2.85
CA VAL A 231 12.66 17.88 -3.40
C VAL A 231 11.90 16.96 -2.45
N GLN A 232 12.13 17.07 -1.14
CA GLN A 232 11.40 16.32 -0.12
C GLN A 232 9.90 16.67 -0.08
N ASN A 233 9.51 17.86 -0.56
CA ASN A 233 8.12 18.31 -0.58
C ASN A 233 7.71 18.77 -1.99
N GLU A 234 7.22 17.83 -2.79
CA GLU A 234 6.88 18.04 -4.20
C GLU A 234 5.86 19.19 -4.41
N MET A 235 4.86 19.33 -3.55
CA MET A 235 3.88 20.42 -3.67
C MET A 235 4.52 21.79 -3.42
N LEU A 236 5.42 21.86 -2.44
CA LEU A 236 6.14 23.08 -2.12
C LEU A 236 7.16 23.43 -3.22
N ALA A 237 7.83 22.45 -3.83
CA ALA A 237 8.65 22.64 -5.01
C ALA A 237 7.86 23.13 -6.22
N LYS A 238 6.67 22.56 -6.48
CA LYS A 238 5.77 23.06 -7.54
C LYS A 238 5.34 24.50 -7.28
N ALA A 239 4.96 24.82 -6.05
CA ALA A 239 4.60 26.18 -5.66
C ALA A 239 5.78 27.14 -5.79
N PHE A 240 7.01 26.70 -5.50
CA PHE A 240 8.23 27.46 -5.71
C PHE A 240 8.50 27.72 -7.20
N MET A 241 8.35 26.71 -8.05
CA MET A 241 8.50 26.86 -9.50
C MET A 241 7.46 27.80 -10.11
N ALA A 242 6.26 27.86 -9.54
CA ALA A 242 5.22 28.82 -9.96
C ALA A 242 5.51 30.28 -9.53
N LYS A 243 6.40 30.51 -8.56
CA LYS A 243 6.79 31.85 -8.11
C LYS A 243 7.73 32.52 -9.12
N ASN A 244 7.70 33.86 -9.17
CA ASN A 244 8.71 34.65 -9.87
C ASN A 244 10.04 34.70 -9.09
N ALA A 245 11.11 35.18 -9.73
CA ALA A 245 12.45 35.23 -9.15
C ALA A 245 12.51 35.93 -7.78
N ASN A 246 11.82 37.06 -7.61
CA ASN A 246 11.81 37.79 -6.33
C ASN A 246 11.17 36.98 -5.20
N LEU A 247 10.03 36.33 -5.48
CA LEU A 247 9.33 35.51 -4.51
C LEU A 247 10.09 34.23 -4.16
N ARG A 248 10.84 33.66 -5.12
CA ARG A 248 11.74 32.54 -4.85
C ARG A 248 12.89 32.95 -3.93
N LYS A 249 13.49 34.13 -4.17
CA LYS A 249 14.51 34.70 -3.27
C LYS A 249 13.99 34.92 -1.86
N ILE A 250 12.80 35.50 -1.71
CA ILE A 250 12.15 35.68 -0.39
C ILE A 250 11.87 34.33 0.28
N TRP A 251 11.47 33.32 -0.50
CA TRP A 251 11.25 31.98 0.02
C TRP A 251 12.54 31.38 0.60
N VAL A 252 13.66 31.46 -0.12
CA VAL A 252 14.97 31.00 0.37
C VAL A 252 15.40 31.78 1.61
N GLN A 253 15.19 33.10 1.64
CA GLN A 253 15.48 33.91 2.83
C GLN A 253 14.70 33.43 4.06
N ASN A 254 13.41 33.14 3.89
CA ASN A 254 12.58 32.64 4.98
C ASN A 254 12.99 31.24 5.43
N PHE A 255 13.37 30.38 4.48
CA PHE A 255 13.94 29.06 4.77
C PHE A 255 15.20 29.17 5.63
N VAL A 256 16.14 30.04 5.25
CA VAL A 256 17.36 30.30 6.03
C VAL A 256 17.02 30.81 7.43
N ASN A 257 16.10 31.76 7.54
CA ASN A 257 15.71 32.30 8.85
C ASN A 257 15.12 31.22 9.77
N GLN A 258 14.36 30.26 9.23
CA GLN A 258 13.76 29.18 10.01
C GLN A 258 14.79 28.12 10.45
N HIS A 259 15.77 27.81 9.59
CA HIS A 259 16.75 26.76 9.84
C HIS A 259 18.00 27.23 10.59
N TYR A 260 18.40 28.50 10.43
CA TYR A 260 19.65 29.03 10.99
C TYR A 260 19.44 30.10 12.07
N TYR A 261 18.29 30.78 12.10
CA TYR A 261 17.97 31.80 13.10
C TYR A 261 16.75 31.39 13.93
N ARG A 262 16.92 30.37 14.79
CA ARG A 262 16.01 30.23 15.93
C ARG A 262 16.33 31.35 16.94
N PRO A 263 15.37 32.23 17.30
CA PRO A 263 15.56 33.08 18.48
C PRO A 263 15.72 32.15 19.67
N VAL A 264 16.78 32.37 20.45
CA VAL A 264 16.91 31.79 21.78
C VAL A 264 15.79 32.41 22.61
N CYS A 265 14.72 31.66 22.84
CA CYS A 265 13.75 31.94 23.89
C CYS A 265 14.23 31.28 25.18
#